data_AF-M5P3D4-F1
#
_entry.id   AF-M5P3D4-F1
#
_cell.length_a   1.000
_cell.length_b   1.000
_cell.length_c   1.000
_cell.angle_alpha   90.00
_cell.angle_beta   90.00
_cell.angle_gamma   90.00
#
_symmetry.space_group_name_H-M   'P 1'
#
loop_
_entity.id
_entity.type
_entity.pdbx_description
1 polymer ?
#
loop_
_entity_poly.entity_id
_entity_poly.type
_entity_poly.pdbx_seq_one_letter_code
_entity_poly.pdbx_strand_id
1 'polypeptide(L)' 'MTEENAIELIENLRSGSIHELRVKKEDFLSFRAILTKQEDFKHFRGIAQRGGDIIFQYMKEPRS' A
#
# COMPACT_ATOMS: atom_id res chain seq x y z
N MET A 1 11.44 -5.50 1.18
CA MET A 1 10.43 -6.12 2.05
C MET A 1 10.13 -7.52 1.53
N THR A 2 9.72 -8.44 2.40
CA THR A 2 9.28 -9.79 2.00
C THR A 2 7.84 -9.75 1.49
N GLU A 3 7.42 -10.77 0.74
CA GLU A 3 6.05 -10.90 0.24
C GLU A 3 5.05 -11.05 1.39
N GLU A 4 5.35 -11.89 2.39
CA GLU A 4 4.50 -12.12 3.56
C GLU A 4 4.21 -10.83 4.34
N ASN A 5 5.25 -10.01 4.60
CA ASN A 5 5.06 -8.72 5.24
C ASN A 5 4.19 -7.78 4.40
N ALA A 6 4.37 -7.77 3.07
CA ALA A 6 3.55 -6.92 2.20
C ALA A 6 2.08 -7.29 2.27
N ILE A 7 1.77 -8.58 2.27
CA ILE A 7 0.40 -9.11 2.38
C ILE A 7 -0.22 -8.70 3.72
N GLU A 8 0.49 -8.91 4.84
CA GLU A 8 0.00 -8.53 6.16
C GLU A 8 -0.30 -7.03 6.27
N LEU A 9 0.58 -6.18 5.74
CA LEU A 9 0.40 -4.73 5.76
C LEU A 9 -0.77 -4.27 4.88
N ILE A 10 -1.01 -4.95 3.75
CA ILE A 10 -2.18 -4.72 2.88
C ILE A 10 -3.47 -5.06 3.63
N GLU A 11 -3.53 -6.22 4.28
CA GLU A 11 -4.72 -6.62 5.07
C GLU A 11 -4.99 -5.65 6.21
N ASN A 12 -3.94 -5.24 6.95
CA ASN A 12 -4.07 -4.28 8.04
C ASN A 12 -4.57 -2.90 7.58
N LEU A 13 -4.16 -2.46 6.39
CA LEU A 13 -4.62 -1.20 5.81
C LEU A 13 -6.07 -1.33 5.30
N ARG A 14 -6.42 -2.46 4.69
CA ARG A 14 -7.77 -2.77 4.19
C ARG A 14 -8.78 -2.91 5.32
N SER A 15 -8.41 -3.59 6.41
CA SER A 15 -9.25 -3.77 7.60
C SER A 15 -9.43 -2.48 8.40
N GLY A 16 -8.55 -1.49 8.19
CA GLY A 16 -8.48 -0.28 8.99
C GLY A 16 -7.74 -0.47 10.32
N SER A 17 -7.10 -1.63 10.55
CA SER A 17 -6.22 -1.87 11.70
C SER A 17 -5.08 -0.84 11.76
N ILE A 18 -4.58 -0.43 10.59
CA ILE A 18 -3.74 0.75 10.42
C ILE A 18 -4.41 1.72 9.45
N HIS A 19 -4.29 3.03 9.70
CA HIS A 19 -4.82 4.06 8.80
C HIS A 19 -3.86 4.37 7.66
N GLU A 20 -2.55 4.28 7.90
CA GLU A 20 -1.51 4.68 6.97
C GLU A 20 -0.36 3.69 6.99
N LEU A 21 0.16 3.40 5.80
CA LEU A 21 1.33 2.56 5.61
C LEU A 21 2.43 3.34 4.89
N ARG A 22 3.58 3.55 5.55
CA ARG A 22 4.75 4.13 4.89
C ARG A 22 5.61 3.04 4.25
N VAL A 23 5.74 3.11 2.93
CA VAL A 23 6.62 2.25 2.13
C VAL A 23 7.85 3.04 1.72
N LYS A 24 9.04 2.56 2.10
CA LYS A 24 10.29 3.19 1.71
C LYS A 24 10.54 3.05 0.21
N LYS A 25 11.27 4.00 -0.38
CA LYS A 25 11.64 3.95 -1.81
C LYS A 25 12.29 2.63 -2.24
N GLU A 26 13.10 2.03 -1.36
CA GLU A 26 13.84 0.78 -1.61
C GLU A 26 12.90 -0.43 -1.70
N ASP A 27 11.77 -0.38 -1.02
CA ASP A 27 10.80 -1.47 -0.96
C ASP A 27 9.62 -1.28 -1.93
N PHE A 28 9.51 -0.10 -2.56
CA PHE A 28 8.37 0.28 -3.37
C PHE A 28 8.09 -0.71 -4.50
N LEU A 29 9.12 -1.13 -5.24
CA LEU A 29 8.93 -2.05 -6.37
C LEU A 29 8.40 -3.40 -5.93
N SER A 30 8.95 -3.96 -4.84
CA SER A 30 8.49 -5.22 -4.25
C SER A 30 7.06 -5.10 -3.73
N PHE A 31 6.74 -4.02 -2.99
CA PHE A 31 5.39 -3.79 -2.48
C PHE A 31 4.37 -3.64 -3.61
N ARG A 32 4.69 -2.81 -4.62
CA ARG A 32 3.81 -2.53 -5.74
C ARG A 32 3.43 -3.80 -6.48
N ALA A 33 4.37 -4.72 -6.70
CA ALA A 33 4.11 -5.97 -7.40
C ALA A 33 3.05 -6.84 -6.69
N ILE A 34 2.97 -6.77 -5.35
CA ILE A 34 1.96 -7.48 -4.55
C ILE A 34 0.65 -6.68 -4.52
N LEU A 35 0.74 -5.36 -4.32
CA LEU A 35 -0.42 -4.48 -4.26
C LEU A 35 -1.24 -4.52 -5.56
N THR A 36 -0.59 -4.50 -6.72
CA THR A 36 -1.31 -4.50 -8.02
C THR A 36 -2.02 -5.82 -8.33
N LYS A 37 -1.73 -6.90 -7.59
CA LYS A 37 -2.42 -8.19 -7.71
C LYS A 37 -3.71 -8.24 -6.89
N GLN A 38 -3.90 -7.30 -5.96
CA GLN A 38 -5.12 -7.23 -5.16
C GLN A 38 -6.30 -6.83 -6.05
N GLU A 39 -7.43 -7.53 -5.90
CA GLU A 39 -8.66 -7.26 -6.66
C GLU A 39 -9.18 -5.83 -6.45
N ASP A 40 -9.01 -5.31 -5.25
CA ASP A 40 -9.41 -3.98 -4.79
C ASP A 40 -8.28 -2.95 -4.88
N PHE A 41 -7.19 -3.19 -5.63
CA PHE A 41 -6.01 -2.29 -5.64
C PHE A 41 -6.33 -0.81 -5.95
N LYS A 42 -7.45 -0.52 -6.64
CA LYS A 42 -7.91 0.86 -6.90
C LYS A 42 -8.36 1.60 -5.65
N HIS A 43 -8.71 0.89 -4.58
CA HIS A 43 -9.03 1.48 -3.28
C HIS A 43 -7.78 1.95 -2.54
N PHE A 44 -6.59 1.50 -2.95
CA PHE A 44 -5.34 1.93 -2.34
C PHE A 44 -4.84 3.21 -3.02
N ARG A 45 -4.69 4.26 -2.21
CA ARG A 45 -4.16 5.56 -2.61
C ARG A 45 -2.73 5.70 -2.12
N GLY A 46 -1.79 5.87 -3.05
CA GLY A 46 -0.40 6.22 -2.75
C GLY A 46 -0.17 7.73 -2.80
N ILE A 47 0.43 8.28 -1.76
CA ILE A 47 0.80 9.70 -1.62
C ILE A 47 2.33 9.77 -1.58
N ALA A 48 2.92 10.19 -2.70
CA ALA A 48 4.37 10.32 -2.83
C ALA A 48 4.93 11.41 -1.89
N GLN A 49 5.96 11.07 -1.14
CA GLN A 49 6.63 11.95 -0.20
C GLN A 49 7.94 12.50 -0.76
N ARG A 50 8.41 13.61 -0.19
CA ARG A 50 9.78 14.09 -0.44
C ARG A 50 10.76 13.04 0.06
N GLY A 51 11.68 12.61 -0.80
CA GLY A 51 12.65 11.54 -0.51
C GLY A 51 12.35 10.20 -1.18
N GLY A 52 11.20 10.07 -1.86
CA GLY A 52 10.84 8.90 -2.67
C GLY A 52 10.05 7.82 -1.93
N ASP A 53 9.80 8.02 -0.64
CA ASP A 53 8.88 7.17 0.13
C ASP A 53 7.43 7.47 -0.27
N ILE A 54 6.54 6.51 -0.02
CA ILE A 54 5.12 6.63 -0.35
C ILE A 54 4.29 6.26 0.87
N ILE A 55 3.27 7.05 1.17
CA ILE A 55 2.26 6.73 2.18
C ILE A 55 1.05 6.14 1.46
N PHE A 56 0.63 4.93 1.84
CA PHE A 56 -0.58 4.30 1.35
C PHE A 56 -1.71 4.45 2.36
N GLN A 57 -2.90 4.70 1.83
CA GLN A 57 -4.18 4.73 2.55
C GLN A 57 -5.19 3.86 1.81
N TYR A 58 -6.09 3.21 2.55
CA TYR A 58 -7.21 2.47 1.98
C TYR A 58 -8.47 3.34 1.96
N MET A 59 -9.13 3.42 0.81
CA MET A 59 -10.33 4.25 0.61
C MET A 59 -11.57 3.39 0.46
N LYS A 60 -12.70 3.87 1.00
CA LYS A 60 -14.00 3.19 0.83
C LYS A 60 -14.44 3.12 -0.63
N GLU A 61 -14.14 4.16 -1.39
CA GLU A 61 -14.47 4.25 -2.81
C GLU A 61 -13.19 4.09 -3.66
N PRO A 62 -13.26 3.39 -4.81
CA PRO A 62 -12.10 3.21 -5.68
C PRO A 62 -11.71 4.54 -6.32
N ARG A 63 -10.41 4.75 -6.54
CA ARG A 63 -9.93 5.88 -7.34
C ARG A 63 -10.31 5.72 -8.81
N SER A 64 -10.70 6.83 -9.47
CA SER A 64 -10.96 6.89 -10.91
C SER A 64 -9.73 6.56 -11.75
#